data_AF-A0A9Q4REY3-F1
#
_entry.id   AF-A0A9Q4REY3-F1
#
_cell.length_a   1.000
_cell.length_b   1.000
_cell.length_c   1.000
_cell.angle_alpha   90.00
_cell.angle_beta   90.00
_cell.angle_gamma   90.00
#
_symmetry.space_group_name_H-M   'P 1'
#
loop_
_entity.id
_entity.type
_entity.pdbx_description
1 polymer ?
#
loop_
_entity_poly.entity_id
_entity_poly.type
_entity_poly.pdbx_seq_one_letter_code
_entity_poly.pdbx_strand_id
1 'polypeptide(L)'
;MNIDYFKFSVPFSQLKKKADSLKITEEKFKERAMLFLSKEEASNFTRSVFHPTKEDIEDDKKHCHYLLGKGVNFENLQSELSSDPLFEGFSL
;
A
#
# COMPACT_ATOMS: atom_id res chain seq x y z
N MET A 1 7.19 -11.84 -5.86
CA MET A 1 7.37 -10.85 -4.76
C MET A 1 6.37 -11.20 -3.68
N ASN A 2 6.79 -11.41 -2.44
CA ASN A 2 5.91 -11.89 -1.37
C ASN A 2 5.14 -10.69 -0.78
N ILE A 3 3.81 -10.70 -0.75
CA ILE A 3 3.04 -9.52 -0.30
C ILE A 3 3.12 -9.29 1.21
N ASP A 4 3.42 -10.32 2.00
CA ASP A 4 3.75 -10.14 3.41
C ASP A 4 4.93 -9.18 3.58
N TYR A 5 5.90 -9.22 2.67
CA TYR A 5 6.97 -8.23 2.63
C TYR A 5 6.39 -6.83 2.49
N PHE A 6 5.43 -6.63 1.58
CA PHE A 6 4.84 -5.33 1.30
C PHE A 6 4.09 -4.74 2.49
N LYS A 7 3.26 -5.55 3.14
CA LYS A 7 2.46 -5.13 4.31
C LYS A 7 3.34 -4.72 5.50
N PHE A 8 4.49 -5.39 5.68
CA PHE A 8 5.42 -5.05 6.77
C PHE A 8 6.41 -3.95 6.40
N SER A 9 6.71 -3.74 5.12
CA SER A 9 7.73 -2.76 4.70
C SER A 9 7.16 -1.41 4.28
N VAL A 10 5.89 -1.35 3.85
CA VAL A 10 5.25 -0.12 3.37
C VAL A 10 3.98 0.16 4.18
N PRO A 11 3.87 1.33 4.82
CA PRO A 11 2.64 1.72 5.50
C PRO A 11 1.45 1.80 4.54
N PHE A 12 0.28 1.36 4.98
CA PHE A 12 -0.96 1.42 4.22
C PHE A 12 -1.35 2.83 3.83
N SER A 13 -1.05 3.83 4.67
CA SER A 13 -1.28 5.23 4.29
C SER A 13 -0.45 5.64 3.07
N GLN A 14 0.74 5.08 2.88
CA GLN A 14 1.60 5.35 1.72
C GLN A 14 1.07 4.64 0.48
N LEU A 15 0.63 3.39 0.61
CA LEU A 15 -0.08 2.67 -0.46
C LEU A 15 -1.32 3.43 -0.95
N LYS A 16 -2.15 3.89 -0.01
CA LYS A 16 -3.38 4.63 -0.31
C LYS A 16 -3.08 5.94 -1.03
N LYS A 17 -2.12 6.72 -0.53
CA LYS A 17 -1.67 7.96 -1.19
C LYS A 17 -1.21 7.70 -2.62
N LYS A 18 -0.48 6.60 -2.84
CA LYS A 18 -0.02 6.25 -4.18
C LYS A 18 -1.18 5.94 -5.11
N ALA A 19 -2.09 5.06 -4.67
CA ALA A 19 -3.29 4.72 -5.42
C ALA A 19 -4.11 5.97 -5.80
N ASP A 20 -4.29 6.89 -4.85
CA ASP A 20 -5.00 8.16 -5.07
C ASP A 20 -4.30 9.06 -6.08
N SER A 21 -2.96 9.17 -6.01
CA SER A 21 -2.18 9.97 -6.94
C SER A 21 -2.30 9.48 -8.39
N LEU A 22 -2.47 8.17 -8.57
CA LEU A 22 -2.64 7.51 -9.87
C LEU A 22 -4.12 7.33 -10.26
N LYS A 23 -5.06 7.85 -9.46
CA LYS A 23 -6.52 7.72 -9.66
C LYS A 23 -6.99 6.26 -9.79
N ILE A 24 -6.34 5.34 -9.07
CA ILE A 24 -6.68 3.92 -9.06
C ILE A 24 -7.87 3.71 -8.12
N THR A 25 -8.92 3.05 -8.62
CA THR A 25 -10.09 2.70 -7.81
C THR A 25 -9.78 1.52 -6.87
N GLU A 26 -10.56 1.39 -5.80
CA GLU A 26 -10.46 0.24 -4.89
C GLU A 26 -10.61 -1.10 -5.62
N GLU A 27 -11.58 -1.19 -6.54
CA GLU A 27 -11.80 -2.37 -7.37
C GLU A 27 -10.57 -2.71 -8.20
N LYS A 28 -9.97 -1.71 -8.85
CA LYS A 28 -8.80 -1.93 -9.69
C LYS A 28 -7.57 -2.32 -8.88
N PHE A 29 -7.38 -1.71 -7.72
CA PHE A 29 -6.34 -2.09 -6.78
C PHE A 29 -6.51 -3.54 -6.32
N LYS A 30 -7.74 -3.97 -6.02
CA LYS A 30 -8.06 -5.35 -5.66
C LYS A 30 -7.76 -6.33 -6.80
N GLU A 31 -8.14 -6.00 -8.04
CA GLU A 31 -7.80 -6.83 -9.20
C GLU A 31 -6.29 -7.05 -9.32
N ARG A 32 -5.49 -5.99 -9.12
CA ARG A 32 -4.03 -6.10 -9.13
C ARG A 32 -3.52 -6.94 -7.98
N ALA A 33 -4.05 -6.75 -6.77
CA ALA A 33 -3.68 -7.56 -5.61
C ALA A 33 -3.97 -9.06 -5.80
N MET A 34 -5.07 -9.39 -6.47
CA MET A 34 -5.44 -10.78 -6.81
C MET A 34 -4.48 -11.48 -7.79
N LEU A 35 -3.59 -10.74 -8.47
CA LEU A 35 -2.54 -11.35 -9.29
C LEU A 35 -1.47 -12.04 -8.44
N PHE A 36 -1.42 -11.72 -7.15
CA PHE A 36 -0.36 -12.12 -6.23
C PHE A 36 -0.88 -12.79 -4.95
N LEU A 37 -2.18 -12.65 -4.66
CA LEU A 37 -2.86 -13.15 -3.46
C LEU A 37 -4.07 -14.01 -3.81
N SER A 38 -4.50 -14.83 -2.87
CA SER A 38 -5.85 -15.40 -2.95
C SER A 38 -6.92 -14.30 -2.90
N LYS A 39 -8.13 -14.62 -3.36
CA LYS A 39 -9.26 -13.67 -3.38
C LYS A 39 -9.58 -13.10 -1.99
N GLU A 40 -9.50 -13.93 -0.95
CA GLU A 40 -9.77 -13.53 0.43
C GLU A 40 -8.68 -12.59 0.94
N GLU A 41 -7.42 -12.95 0.77
CA GLU A 41 -6.27 -12.12 1.16
C GLU A 41 -6.28 -10.78 0.43
N ALA A 42 -6.53 -10.77 -0.88
CA ALA A 42 -6.65 -9.54 -1.66
C ALA A 42 -7.79 -8.65 -1.15
N SER A 43 -8.94 -9.24 -0.81
CA SER A 43 -10.06 -8.50 -0.23
C SER A 43 -9.70 -7.86 1.11
N ASN A 44 -9.06 -8.62 1.99
CA ASN A 44 -8.63 -8.15 3.31
C ASN A 44 -7.56 -7.07 3.21
N PHE A 45 -6.59 -7.25 2.30
CA PHE A 45 -5.53 -6.28 2.05
C PHE A 45 -6.08 -4.97 1.47
N THR A 46 -6.90 -5.04 0.43
CA THR A 46 -7.56 -3.85 -0.12
C THR A 46 -8.39 -3.12 0.93
N ARG A 47 -9.16 -3.84 1.76
CA ARG A 47 -9.90 -3.24 2.87
C ARG A 47 -8.98 -2.49 3.82
N SER A 48 -7.86 -3.09 4.24
CA SER A 48 -6.91 -2.44 5.14
C SER A 48 -6.29 -1.15 4.56
N VAL A 49 -6.17 -1.05 3.23
CA VAL A 49 -5.62 0.15 2.56
C VAL A 49 -6.69 1.23 2.35
N PHE A 50 -7.90 0.87 1.91
CA PHE A 50 -8.95 1.82 1.52
C PHE A 50 -9.94 2.15 2.63
N HIS A 51 -10.19 1.21 3.53
CA HIS A 51 -11.15 1.30 4.64
C HIS A 51 -10.52 0.86 5.96
N PRO A 52 -9.42 1.49 6.40
CA PRO A 52 -8.75 1.12 7.64
C PRO A 52 -9.65 1.39 8.85
N THR A 53 -9.59 0.51 9.85
CA THR A 53 -10.19 0.75 11.15
C THR A 53 -9.40 1.81 11.93
N LYS A 54 -9.93 2.26 13.09
CA LYS A 54 -9.18 3.18 13.96
C LYS A 54 -7.86 2.57 14.44
N GLU A 55 -7.88 1.28 14.77
CA GLU A 55 -6.69 0.53 15.18
C GLU A 55 -5.66 0.45 14.05
N ASP A 56 -6.11 0.11 12.82
CA ASP A 56 -5.24 0.10 11.64
C ASP A 56 -4.54 1.46 11.43
N ILE A 57 -5.28 2.57 11.61
CA ILE A 57 -4.74 3.93 11.48
C ILE A 57 -3.70 4.23 12.57
N GLU A 58 -3.94 3.83 13.81
CA GLU A 58 -3.01 4.04 14.91
C GLU A 58 -1.71 3.24 14.72
N ASP A 59 -1.83 2.00 14.27
CA ASP A 59 -0.66 1.16 14.00
C ASP A 59 0.12 1.63 12.78
N ASP A 60 -0.55 2.06 11.71
CA ASP A 60 0.10 2.67 10.55
C ASP A 60 0.87 3.93 10.93
N LYS A 61 0.34 4.78 11.82
CA LYS A 61 1.04 5.96 12.34
C LYS A 61 2.29 5.60 13.14
N LYS A 62 2.18 4.61 14.05
CA LYS A 62 3.35 4.11 14.80
C LYS A 62 4.43 3.60 13.85
N HIS A 63 4.02 2.85 12.83
CA HIS A 63 4.92 2.33 11.82
C HIS A 63 5.58 3.46 11.03
N CYS A 64 4.82 4.47 10.59
CA CYS A 64 5.37 5.64 9.91
C CYS A 64 6.42 6.37 10.77
N HIS A 65 6.13 6.62 12.06
CA HIS A 65 7.07 7.25 12.97
C HIS A 65 8.34 6.41 13.16
N TYR A 66 8.20 5.09 13.27
CA TYR A 66 9.35 4.19 13.35
C TYR A 66 10.24 4.30 12.11
N LEU A 67 9.66 4.26 10.90
CA LEU A 67 10.40 4.37 9.65
C LEU A 67 11.09 5.74 9.48
N LEU A 68 10.43 6.83 9.88
CA LEU A 68 11.06 8.16 9.93
C LEU A 68 12.26 8.18 10.88
N GLY A 69 12.15 7.55 12.05
CA GLY A 69 13.26 7.38 12.98
C GLY A 69 14.43 6.54 12.43
N LYS A 70 14.19 5.75 11.37
CA LYS A 70 15.20 5.00 10.62
C LYS A 70 15.72 5.75 9.38
N GLY A 71 15.23 6.95 9.12
CA GLY A 71 15.66 7.78 7.99
C GLY A 71 14.97 7.48 6.66
N VAL A 72 13.84 6.76 6.66
CA VAL A 72 13.06 6.53 5.44
C VAL A 72 12.52 7.85 4.91
N ASN A 73 12.76 8.11 3.62
CA ASN A 73 12.16 9.23 2.91
C ASN A 73 10.89 8.77 2.19
N PHE A 74 9.73 9.28 2.63
CA PHE A 74 8.45 8.90 2.03
C PHE A 74 8.23 9.44 0.61
N GLU A 75 8.84 10.55 0.21
CA GLU A 75 8.74 11.03 -1.17
C GLU A 75 9.47 10.07 -2.13
N ASN A 76 10.66 9.63 -1.74
CA ASN A 76 11.40 8.61 -2.49
C ASN A 76 10.63 7.29 -2.53
N LEU A 77 10.09 6.84 -1.38
CA LEU A 77 9.24 5.66 -1.32
C LEU A 77 8.06 5.77 -2.29
N GLN A 78 7.35 6.90 -2.29
CA GLN A 78 6.23 7.14 -3.21
C GLN A 78 6.66 7.11 -4.68
N SER A 79 7.89 7.52 -5.00
CA SER A 79 8.45 7.41 -6.34
C SER A 79 8.71 5.95 -6.72
N GLU A 80 9.36 5.18 -5.84
CA GLU A 80 9.67 3.77 -6.04
C GLU A 80 8.41 2.90 -6.21
N LEU A 81 7.35 3.21 -5.45
CA LEU A 81 6.05 2.55 -5.58
C LEU A 81 5.46 2.63 -7.01
N SER A 82 5.88 3.59 -7.84
CA SER A 82 5.40 3.68 -9.24
C SER A 82 5.80 2.45 -10.06
N SER A 83 6.95 1.86 -9.75
CA SER A 83 7.48 0.69 -10.44
C SER A 83 7.02 -0.62 -9.80
N ASP A 84 6.27 -0.55 -8.71
CA ASP A 84 5.75 -1.75 -8.07
C ASP A 84 4.69 -2.42 -8.96
N PRO A 85 4.69 -3.75 -9.12
CA PRO A 85 3.70 -4.45 -9.93
C PRO A 85 2.24 -4.17 -9.55
N LEU A 86 1.95 -3.81 -8.30
CA LEU A 86 0.61 -3.43 -7.87
C LEU A 86 0.13 -2.13 -8.55
N PHE A 87 1.06 -1.24 -8.88
CA PHE A 87 0.82 0.08 -9.50
C PHE A 87 1.30 0.18 -10.96
N GLU A 88 2.05 -0.82 -11.44
CA GLU A 88 2.54 -0.91 -12.80
C GLU A 88 1.39 -0.85 -13.82
N GLY A 89 1.54 0.00 -14.85
CA GLY A 89 0.52 0.24 -15.87
C GLY A 89 -0.47 1.38 -15.56
N PHE A 90 -0.39 1.98 -14.37
CA PHE A 90 -1.12 3.20 -14.01
C PHE A 90 -0.21 4.44 -13.93
N SER A 91 1.08 4.27 -14.22
CA SER A 91 2.05 5.36 -14.33
C SER A 91 1.61 6.34 -15.43
N LEU A 92 1.66 7.64 -15.12
CA LEU A 92 1.51 8.74 -16.08
C LEU A 92 2.62 8.72 -17.12
#